data_AF-A0A8H3X7X2-F1
#
_entry.id   AF-A0A8H3X7X2-F1
#
_cell.length_a   1.000
_cell.length_b   1.000
_cell.length_c   1.000
_cell.angle_alpha   90.00
_cell.angle_beta   90.00
_cell.angle_gamma   90.00
#
_symmetry.space_group_name_H-M   'P 1'
#
loop_
_entity.id
_entity.type
_entity.pdbx_description
1 polymer ?
#
loop_
_entity_poly.entity_id
_entity_poly.type
_entity_poly.pdbx_seq_one_letter_code
_entity_poly.pdbx_strand_id
1 'polypeptide(L)'
;MATIMKRQKDSLAYLEQVRQHLARLPSIDPNTRTLLICGYPNVGKSSFMNKVTRADVDVQPYAFTTKSLFVGHMDYKYLRWQVIDTPGILDRSLEQMNTIEMQSVTALAHLRACILFFMDLSEQCGYSVTEQITLYQNVKPLFVNKPTFIVINKIDAKRPEDIPLEEQAMLKEISEKDDVQIVQLSCHTDEGLMDVRNLACDKLLAARVDFKLRGSKINDVINKIHLAEPVARDDIPRPPHIPESAKNRPRFDINDPKRPRLERDLEAEGGGPGVYSVDLKKKYELGNVDWKYDIIPEVLNGKNVADFIDPDIEEKLDALEREEERLEAKGNYDSEENMIDSEEEEMNKVAEAIREKKKLIIQAHRASKMMKNRPIMPRTAIKRSIDEMEEKLGKLGLDTNVIRARSRTRKRIRSESVGDEIVRDSLSVTRNASTSRDPSSSKLNIKQKKESEKQKKLAQRKPNLHAKAGESDRSIKTKKPKHLYSSKSSIGKRDWR
;
A
#
# COMPACT_ATOMS: atom_id res chain seq x y z
N MET A 1 -10.08 37.75 -31.60
CA MET A 1 -10.55 36.61 -30.77
C MET A 1 -11.96 36.82 -30.20
N ALA A 2 -12.24 37.91 -29.47
CA ALA A 2 -13.55 38.14 -28.84
C ALA A 2 -14.75 38.14 -29.82
N THR A 3 -14.61 38.72 -31.01
CA THR A 3 -15.66 38.70 -32.05
C THR A 3 -16.01 37.30 -32.54
N ILE A 4 -15.01 36.41 -32.63
CA ILE A 4 -15.23 35.00 -33.02
C ILE A 4 -16.02 34.27 -31.93
N MET A 5 -15.70 34.50 -30.66
CA MET A 5 -16.43 33.92 -29.53
C MET A 5 -17.87 34.42 -29.44
N LYS A 6 -18.12 35.72 -29.66
CA LYS A 6 -19.48 36.27 -29.70
C LYS A 6 -20.32 35.65 -30.82
N ARG A 7 -19.74 35.36 -31.98
CA ARG A 7 -20.44 34.69 -33.10
C ARG A 7 -20.85 33.25 -32.78
N GLN A 8 -20.16 32.58 -31.83
CA GLN A 8 -20.45 31.20 -31.43
C GLN A 8 -21.34 31.08 -30.19
N LYS A 9 -21.92 32.19 -29.72
CA LYS A 9 -22.74 32.24 -28.49
C LYS A 9 -23.85 31.18 -28.51
N ASP A 10 -24.58 31.07 -29.61
CA ASP A 10 -25.75 30.19 -29.70
C ASP A 10 -25.33 28.71 -29.75
N SER A 11 -24.26 28.39 -30.49
CA SER A 11 -23.68 27.04 -30.51
C SER A 11 -23.21 26.58 -29.13
N LEU A 12 -22.55 27.46 -28.37
CA LEU A 12 -22.08 27.15 -27.02
C LEU A 12 -23.23 26.99 -26.03
N ALA A 13 -24.28 27.81 -26.15
CA ALA A 13 -25.49 27.66 -25.35
C ALA A 13 -26.21 26.33 -25.64
N TYR A 14 -26.30 25.94 -26.92
CA TYR A 14 -26.84 24.64 -27.31
C TYR A 14 -26.00 23.48 -26.77
N LEU A 15 -24.66 23.53 -26.90
CA LEU A 15 -23.78 22.50 -26.38
C LEU A 15 -23.89 22.34 -24.86
N GLU A 16 -24.09 23.43 -24.11
CA GLU A 16 -24.31 23.34 -22.67
C GLU A 16 -25.66 22.66 -22.33
N GLN A 17 -26.73 22.96 -23.08
CA GLN A 17 -28.01 22.25 -22.92
C GLN A 17 -27.87 20.76 -23.22
N VAL A 18 -27.17 20.40 -24.31
CA VAL A 18 -26.90 19.01 -24.67
C VAL A 18 -26.06 18.32 -23.60
N ARG A 19 -25.02 18.99 -23.07
CA ARG A 19 -24.17 18.45 -22.00
C ARG A 19 -24.97 18.16 -20.73
N GLN A 20 -25.85 19.07 -20.32
CA GLN A 20 -26.72 18.89 -19.16
C GLN A 20 -27.69 17.72 -19.33
N HIS A 21 -28.25 17.55 -20.54
CA HIS A 21 -29.15 16.43 -20.84
C HIS A 21 -28.40 15.09 -20.92
N LEU A 22 -27.26 15.03 -21.63
CA LEU A 22 -26.42 13.83 -21.75
C LEU A 22 -25.92 13.34 -20.39
N ALA A 23 -25.60 14.25 -19.46
CA ALA A 23 -25.14 13.89 -18.12
C ALA A 23 -26.20 13.13 -17.28
N ARG A 24 -27.48 13.24 -17.63
CA ARG A 24 -28.58 12.56 -16.93
C ARG A 24 -29.01 11.25 -17.59
N LEU A 25 -28.46 10.93 -18.77
CA LEU A 25 -28.81 9.69 -19.44
C LEU A 25 -28.34 8.48 -18.63
N PRO A 26 -29.16 7.43 -18.53
CA PRO A 26 -28.75 6.22 -17.83
C PRO A 26 -27.63 5.51 -18.59
N SER A 27 -26.73 4.88 -17.84
CA SER A 27 -25.69 4.04 -18.42
C SER A 27 -26.29 2.68 -18.78
N ILE A 28 -26.28 2.34 -20.07
CA ILE A 28 -26.75 1.06 -20.60
C ILE A 28 -25.59 0.37 -21.30
N ASP A 29 -25.34 -0.90 -20.95
CA ASP A 29 -24.37 -1.72 -21.68
C ASP A 29 -25.13 -2.66 -22.62
N PRO A 30 -25.06 -2.46 -23.95
CA PRO A 30 -25.84 -3.23 -24.93
C PRO A 30 -25.44 -4.71 -25.01
N ASN A 31 -24.29 -5.09 -24.46
CA ASN A 31 -23.80 -6.47 -24.48
C ASN A 31 -24.13 -7.24 -23.20
N THR A 32 -24.52 -6.55 -22.13
CA THR A 32 -24.93 -7.18 -20.87
C THR A 32 -26.32 -7.79 -20.95
N ARG A 33 -26.70 -8.56 -19.93
CA ARG A 33 -28.00 -9.25 -19.87
C ARG A 33 -29.08 -8.24 -19.55
N THR A 34 -29.97 -8.03 -20.51
CA THR A 34 -31.00 -7.01 -20.44
C THR A 34 -32.37 -7.65 -20.59
N LEU A 35 -33.31 -7.27 -19.72
CA LEU A 35 -34.74 -7.46 -19.92
C LEU A 35 -35.30 -6.13 -20.40
N LEU A 36 -36.03 -6.14 -21.51
CA LEU A 36 -36.63 -4.95 -22.09
C LEU A 36 -38.14 -5.06 -21.97
N ILE A 37 -38.75 -4.10 -21.30
CA ILE A 37 -40.19 -4.08 -21.04
C ILE A 37 -40.84 -3.16 -22.06
N CYS A 38 -41.76 -3.68 -22.86
CA CYS A 38 -42.48 -2.93 -23.89
C CYS A 38 -43.98 -3.25 -23.86
N GLY A 39 -44.80 -2.39 -24.45
CA GLY A 39 -46.26 -2.53 -24.48
C GLY A 39 -46.94 -1.15 -24.47
N TYR A 40 -48.28 -1.14 -24.50
CA TYR A 40 -49.07 0.09 -24.48
C TYR A 40 -48.80 0.95 -23.22
N PRO A 41 -49.09 2.26 -23.23
CA PRO A 41 -49.14 3.06 -22.01
C PRO A 41 -50.08 2.45 -20.96
N ASN A 42 -49.86 2.73 -19.66
CA ASN A 42 -50.74 2.33 -18.55
C ASN A 42 -50.97 0.82 -18.30
N VAL A 43 -50.30 -0.08 -19.03
CA VAL A 43 -50.35 -1.54 -18.79
C VAL A 43 -49.55 -2.00 -17.56
N GLY A 44 -48.84 -1.11 -16.86
CA GLY A 44 -48.10 -1.42 -15.61
C GLY A 44 -46.62 -1.79 -15.77
N LYS A 45 -45.98 -1.38 -16.88
CA LYS A 45 -44.53 -1.60 -17.14
C LYS A 45 -43.62 -1.03 -16.06
N SER A 46 -43.80 0.25 -15.71
CA SER A 46 -43.00 0.94 -14.71
C SER A 46 -43.25 0.39 -13.29
N SER A 47 -44.48 -0.04 -13.00
CA SER A 47 -44.81 -0.75 -11.75
C SER A 47 -44.04 -2.06 -11.62
N PHE A 48 -43.96 -2.85 -12.70
CA PHE A 48 -43.17 -4.08 -12.72
C PHE A 48 -41.68 -3.80 -12.49
N MET A 49 -41.13 -2.78 -13.16
CA MET A 49 -39.74 -2.33 -12.95
C MET A 49 -39.46 -2.03 -11.47
N ASN A 50 -40.29 -1.22 -10.82
CA ASN A 50 -40.10 -0.82 -9.41
C ASN A 50 -40.25 -1.99 -8.44
N LYS A 51 -41.05 -3.00 -8.77
CA LYS A 51 -41.24 -4.19 -7.93
C LYS A 51 -40.09 -5.19 -8.07
N VAL A 52 -39.54 -5.32 -9.28
CA VAL A 52 -38.46 -6.28 -9.58
C VAL A 52 -37.07 -5.71 -9.30
N THR A 53 -36.92 -4.39 -9.37
CA THR A 53 -35.64 -3.69 -9.17
C THR A 53 -35.75 -2.68 -8.03
N ARG A 54 -34.64 -2.03 -7.68
CA ARG A 54 -34.65 -0.88 -6.76
C ARG A 54 -34.75 0.47 -7.49
N ALA A 55 -35.26 0.46 -8.73
CA ALA A 55 -35.51 1.69 -9.46
C ALA A 55 -36.70 2.44 -8.84
N ASP A 56 -36.67 3.77 -8.94
CA ASP A 56 -37.76 4.65 -8.50
C ASP A 56 -38.27 5.40 -9.73
N VAL A 57 -39.14 4.74 -10.49
CA VAL A 57 -39.78 5.30 -11.69
C VAL A 57 -41.17 5.79 -11.32
N ASP A 58 -41.52 7.01 -11.69
CA ASP A 58 -42.87 7.55 -11.45
C ASP A 58 -43.95 6.70 -12.13
N VAL A 59 -44.96 6.29 -11.36
CA VAL A 59 -46.14 5.57 -11.85
C VAL A 59 -47.35 6.47 -11.71
N GLN A 60 -48.00 6.81 -12.82
CA GLN A 60 -49.18 7.65 -12.86
C GLN A 60 -50.21 7.07 -13.84
N PRO A 61 -51.52 7.32 -13.65
CA PRO A 61 -52.58 6.69 -14.45
C PRO A 61 -52.74 7.30 -15.86
N TYR A 62 -51.95 8.30 -16.22
CA TYR A 62 -52.01 8.97 -17.53
C TYR A 62 -50.86 8.52 -18.44
N ALA A 63 -51.13 8.45 -19.75
CA ALA A 63 -50.13 8.04 -20.73
C ALA A 63 -48.88 8.96 -20.75
N PHE A 64 -47.75 8.43 -21.19
CA PHE A 64 -46.47 9.13 -21.29
C PHE A 64 -45.91 9.65 -19.94
N THR A 65 -46.22 8.98 -18.82
CA THR A 65 -45.51 9.19 -17.55
C THR A 65 -44.00 9.01 -17.76
N THR A 66 -43.63 7.94 -18.48
CA THR A 66 -42.25 7.60 -18.83
C THR A 66 -41.89 8.18 -20.19
N LYS A 67 -41.10 9.26 -20.22
CA LYS A 67 -40.67 9.95 -21.46
C LYS A 67 -39.27 9.58 -21.95
N SER A 68 -38.52 8.85 -21.12
CA SER A 68 -37.15 8.39 -21.39
C SER A 68 -37.01 6.94 -20.98
N LEU A 69 -36.01 6.24 -21.54
CA LEU A 69 -35.66 4.91 -21.05
C LEU A 69 -35.18 5.00 -19.60
N PHE A 70 -35.75 4.18 -18.72
CA PHE A 70 -35.25 4.00 -17.36
C PHE A 70 -34.57 2.65 -17.22
N VAL A 71 -33.54 2.59 -16.37
CA VAL A 71 -32.76 1.37 -16.15
C VAL A 71 -32.82 1.04 -14.66
N GLY A 72 -33.39 -0.13 -14.37
CA GLY A 72 -33.29 -0.77 -13.07
C GLY A 72 -32.26 -1.89 -13.11
N HIS A 73 -31.66 -2.17 -11.96
CA HIS A 73 -30.77 -3.32 -11.81
C HIS A 73 -31.34 -4.32 -10.82
N MET A 74 -31.12 -5.59 -11.13
CA MET A 74 -31.46 -6.71 -10.24
C MET A 74 -30.37 -7.77 -10.31
N ASP A 75 -30.35 -8.64 -9.30
CA ASP A 75 -29.44 -9.77 -9.23
C ASP A 75 -30.24 -11.08 -9.29
N TYR A 76 -29.84 -11.99 -10.19
CA TYR A 76 -30.47 -13.30 -10.34
C TYR A 76 -29.42 -14.35 -10.72
N LYS A 77 -29.44 -15.51 -10.05
CA LYS A 77 -28.42 -16.57 -10.16
C LYS A 77 -26.97 -16.04 -10.06
N TYR A 78 -26.73 -15.15 -9.09
CA TYR A 78 -25.43 -14.48 -8.86
C TYR A 78 -24.92 -13.64 -10.03
N LEU A 79 -25.79 -13.26 -10.96
CA LEU A 79 -25.47 -12.43 -12.12
C LEU A 79 -26.21 -11.10 -12.02
N ARG A 80 -25.57 -10.02 -12.46
CA ARG A 80 -26.18 -8.70 -12.59
C ARG A 80 -27.00 -8.62 -13.87
N TRP A 81 -28.22 -8.12 -13.75
CA TRP A 81 -29.15 -7.89 -14.85
C TRP A 81 -29.53 -6.43 -14.95
N GLN A 82 -29.80 -5.99 -16.17
CA GLN A 82 -30.38 -4.69 -16.47
C GLN A 82 -31.84 -4.92 -16.86
N VAL A 83 -32.74 -4.17 -16.25
CA VAL A 83 -34.15 -4.12 -16.66
C VAL A 83 -34.34 -2.73 -17.23
N ILE A 84 -34.90 -2.63 -18.43
CA ILE A 84 -35.09 -1.36 -19.13
C ILE A 84 -36.58 -1.17 -19.37
N ASP A 85 -37.12 -0.07 -18.86
CA ASP A 85 -38.50 0.33 -19.05
C ASP A 85 -38.53 1.29 -20.22
N THR A 86 -39.42 0.99 -21.16
CA THR A 86 -39.58 1.79 -22.37
C THR A 86 -40.83 2.68 -22.24
N PRO A 87 -40.79 3.92 -22.76
CA PRO A 87 -42.01 4.65 -23.05
C PRO A 87 -43.00 3.78 -23.81
N GLY A 88 -44.28 3.89 -23.47
CA GLY A 88 -45.34 3.11 -24.12
C GLY A 88 -45.31 3.30 -25.64
N ILE A 89 -45.35 2.19 -26.37
CA ILE A 89 -45.34 2.20 -27.84
C ILE A 89 -46.79 2.27 -28.30
N LEU A 90 -47.06 3.13 -29.27
CA LEU A 90 -48.36 3.24 -29.94
C LEU A 90 -48.27 2.67 -31.35
N ASP A 91 -49.39 2.17 -31.83
CA ASP A 91 -49.49 1.55 -33.14
C ASP A 91 -49.54 2.60 -34.26
N ARG A 92 -48.37 3.14 -34.59
CA ARG A 92 -48.17 4.12 -35.67
C ARG A 92 -47.05 3.63 -36.57
N SER A 93 -47.11 4.01 -37.85
CA SER A 93 -45.99 3.77 -38.77
C SER A 93 -44.70 4.39 -38.22
N LEU A 94 -43.56 3.73 -38.43
CA LEU A 94 -42.24 4.20 -37.93
C LEU A 94 -41.94 5.64 -38.33
N GLU A 95 -42.40 6.08 -39.51
CA GLU A 95 -42.21 7.44 -40.03
C GLU A 95 -43.01 8.51 -39.28
N GLN A 96 -44.08 8.11 -38.58
CA GLN A 96 -44.98 8.98 -37.84
C GLN A 96 -44.76 8.93 -36.32
N MET A 97 -43.79 8.16 -35.87
CA MET A 97 -43.49 8.01 -34.44
C MET A 97 -42.79 9.26 -33.88
N ASN A 98 -43.16 9.62 -32.66
CA ASN A 98 -42.52 10.73 -31.95
C ASN A 98 -41.10 10.36 -31.51
N THR A 99 -40.29 11.36 -31.16
CA THR A 99 -38.91 11.15 -30.65
C THR A 99 -38.87 10.25 -29.41
N ILE A 100 -39.90 10.30 -28.56
CA ILE A 100 -40.04 9.45 -27.37
C ILE A 100 -40.27 7.99 -27.76
N GLU A 101 -41.17 7.72 -28.71
CA GLU A 101 -41.47 6.37 -29.20
C GLU A 101 -40.28 5.78 -29.96
N MET A 102 -39.56 6.63 -30.70
CA MET A 102 -38.35 6.24 -31.42
C MET A 102 -37.24 5.77 -30.47
N GLN A 103 -37.20 6.25 -29.22
CA GLN A 103 -36.27 5.70 -28.21
C GLN A 103 -36.59 4.25 -27.87
N SER A 104 -37.87 3.90 -27.73
CA SER A 104 -38.32 2.52 -27.50
C SER A 104 -37.97 1.62 -28.69
N VAL A 105 -38.19 2.09 -29.92
CA VAL A 105 -37.79 1.37 -31.15
C VAL A 105 -36.28 1.18 -31.22
N THR A 106 -35.50 2.21 -30.91
CA THR A 106 -34.03 2.16 -30.91
C THR A 106 -33.52 1.13 -29.89
N ALA A 107 -34.09 1.11 -28.69
CA ALA A 107 -33.79 0.10 -27.67
C ALA A 107 -34.16 -1.31 -28.15
N LEU A 108 -35.37 -1.46 -28.69
CA LEU A 108 -35.87 -2.73 -29.24
C LEU A 108 -35.04 -3.23 -30.41
N ALA A 109 -34.44 -2.38 -31.23
CA ALA A 109 -33.60 -2.79 -32.35
C ALA A 109 -32.19 -3.21 -31.89
N HIS A 110 -31.52 -2.36 -31.11
CA HIS A 110 -30.08 -2.51 -30.86
C HIS A 110 -29.71 -3.33 -29.61
N LEU A 111 -30.61 -3.50 -28.65
CA LEU A 111 -30.29 -4.24 -27.43
C LEU A 111 -30.47 -5.75 -27.62
N ARG A 112 -29.47 -6.52 -27.17
CA ARG A 112 -29.55 -7.99 -27.11
C ARG A 112 -30.23 -8.44 -25.81
N ALA A 113 -31.54 -8.17 -25.76
CA ALA A 113 -32.38 -8.35 -24.58
C ALA A 113 -33.37 -9.51 -24.74
N CYS A 114 -33.92 -9.95 -23.61
CA CYS A 114 -35.20 -10.65 -23.59
C CYS A 114 -36.31 -9.62 -23.60
N ILE A 115 -37.31 -9.80 -24.45
CA ILE A 115 -38.41 -8.88 -24.62
C ILE A 115 -39.59 -9.37 -23.78
N LEU A 116 -40.09 -8.49 -22.91
CA LEU A 116 -41.31 -8.70 -22.15
C LEU A 116 -42.37 -7.76 -22.71
N PHE A 117 -43.28 -8.31 -23.50
CA PHE A 117 -44.40 -7.57 -24.07
C PHE A 117 -45.58 -7.59 -23.11
N PHE A 118 -45.84 -6.48 -22.43
CA PHE A 118 -46.91 -6.36 -21.44
C PHE A 118 -48.25 -6.07 -22.10
N MET A 119 -49.25 -6.86 -21.72
CA MET A 119 -50.65 -6.71 -22.10
C MET A 119 -51.52 -6.57 -20.85
N ASP A 120 -52.61 -5.82 -20.97
CA ASP A 120 -53.62 -5.63 -19.95
C ASP A 120 -54.98 -6.09 -20.51
N LEU A 121 -55.46 -7.26 -20.07
CA LEU A 121 -56.73 -7.82 -20.53
C LEU A 121 -57.96 -7.14 -19.91
N SER A 122 -57.77 -6.32 -18.87
CA SER A 122 -58.87 -5.61 -18.21
C SER A 122 -59.33 -4.36 -18.98
N GLU A 123 -58.59 -3.96 -20.03
CA GLU A 123 -58.81 -2.76 -20.84
C GLU A 123 -58.74 -1.44 -20.07
N GLN A 124 -58.36 -1.47 -18.79
CA GLN A 124 -58.16 -0.28 -17.94
C GLN A 124 -57.03 0.62 -18.45
N CYS A 125 -56.14 0.11 -19.30
CA CYS A 125 -55.13 0.91 -19.98
C CYS A 125 -55.69 1.88 -21.03
N GLY A 126 -56.98 1.76 -21.38
CA GLY A 126 -57.66 2.60 -22.37
C GLY A 126 -57.54 2.09 -23.81
N TYR A 127 -57.14 0.83 -23.99
CA TYR A 127 -57.00 0.17 -25.29
C TYR A 127 -57.58 -1.24 -25.20
N SER A 128 -58.24 -1.68 -26.28
CA SER A 128 -58.84 -3.00 -26.38
C SER A 128 -57.80 -4.10 -26.50
N VAL A 129 -58.18 -5.34 -26.20
CA VAL A 129 -57.28 -6.51 -26.33
C VAL A 129 -56.84 -6.70 -27.79
N THR A 130 -57.72 -6.45 -28.76
CA THR A 130 -57.43 -6.59 -30.20
C THR A 130 -56.41 -5.56 -30.69
N GLU A 131 -56.47 -4.32 -30.22
CA GLU A 131 -55.45 -3.29 -30.49
C GLU A 131 -54.09 -3.70 -29.91
N GLN A 132 -54.08 -4.25 -28.69
CA GLN A 132 -52.86 -4.76 -28.04
C GLN A 132 -52.20 -5.89 -28.84
N ILE A 133 -53.00 -6.80 -29.39
CA ILE A 133 -52.54 -7.88 -30.27
C ILE A 133 -52.01 -7.32 -31.60
N THR A 134 -52.71 -6.35 -32.19
CA THR A 134 -52.30 -5.73 -33.45
C THR A 134 -50.95 -5.03 -33.30
N LEU A 135 -50.76 -4.28 -32.20
CA LEU A 135 -49.47 -3.66 -31.88
C LEU A 135 -48.37 -4.72 -31.80
N TYR A 136 -48.59 -5.83 -31.08
CA TYR A 136 -47.62 -6.92 -30.97
C TYR A 136 -47.19 -7.42 -32.35
N GLN A 137 -48.14 -7.69 -33.24
CA GLN A 137 -47.87 -8.15 -34.60
C GLN A 137 -47.05 -7.13 -35.40
N ASN A 138 -47.33 -5.83 -35.23
CA ASN A 138 -46.62 -4.75 -35.92
C ASN A 138 -45.18 -4.56 -35.42
N VAL A 139 -44.93 -4.74 -34.12
CA VAL A 139 -43.56 -4.62 -33.55
C VAL A 139 -42.75 -5.91 -33.60
N LYS A 140 -43.40 -7.07 -33.80
CA LYS A 140 -42.77 -8.40 -33.90
C LYS A 140 -41.55 -8.47 -34.83
N PRO A 141 -41.51 -7.82 -36.01
CA PRO A 141 -40.32 -7.82 -36.86
C PRO A 141 -39.05 -7.29 -36.16
N LEU A 142 -39.18 -6.50 -35.09
CA LEU A 142 -38.06 -6.00 -34.28
C LEU A 142 -37.52 -7.04 -33.28
N PHE A 143 -38.25 -8.13 -33.06
CA PHE A 143 -37.94 -9.14 -32.04
C PHE A 143 -37.05 -10.28 -32.56
N VAL A 144 -36.57 -10.18 -33.79
CA VAL A 144 -35.76 -11.23 -34.43
C VAL A 144 -34.50 -11.53 -33.61
N ASN A 145 -34.24 -12.81 -33.38
CA ASN A 145 -33.15 -13.34 -32.54
C ASN A 145 -33.20 -12.91 -31.07
N LYS A 146 -34.39 -12.56 -30.55
CA LYS A 146 -34.59 -12.17 -29.15
C LYS A 146 -35.63 -13.08 -28.53
N PRO A 147 -35.36 -13.66 -27.34
CA PRO A 147 -36.38 -14.41 -26.63
C PRO A 147 -37.49 -13.44 -26.21
N THR A 148 -38.72 -13.80 -26.52
CA THR A 148 -39.90 -12.96 -26.28
C THR A 148 -40.88 -13.70 -25.37
N PHE A 149 -41.52 -12.95 -24.49
CA PHE A 149 -42.64 -13.37 -23.66
C PHE A 149 -43.78 -12.37 -23.79
N ILE A 150 -45.00 -12.88 -23.81
CA ILE A 150 -46.20 -12.07 -23.63
C ILE A 150 -46.56 -12.14 -22.14
N VAL A 151 -46.59 -10.99 -21.50
CA VAL A 151 -46.82 -10.85 -20.06
C VAL A 151 -48.18 -10.21 -19.85
N ILE A 152 -49.13 -10.99 -19.36
CA ILE A 152 -50.46 -10.51 -19.01
C ILE A 152 -50.41 -9.96 -17.59
N ASN A 153 -50.57 -8.64 -17.46
CA ASN A 153 -50.62 -7.95 -16.19
C ASN A 153 -52.07 -7.68 -15.76
N LYS A 154 -52.26 -7.32 -14.48
CA LYS A 154 -53.56 -7.02 -13.84
C LYS A 154 -54.52 -8.21 -13.81
N ILE A 155 -53.98 -9.42 -13.60
CA ILE A 155 -54.81 -10.63 -13.45
C ILE A 155 -55.74 -10.60 -12.24
N ASP A 156 -55.52 -9.69 -11.30
CA ASP A 156 -56.43 -9.39 -10.20
C ASP A 156 -57.74 -8.73 -10.66
N ALA A 157 -57.72 -8.04 -11.81
CA ALA A 157 -58.90 -7.43 -12.41
C ALA A 157 -59.60 -8.35 -13.42
N LYS A 158 -58.83 -9.03 -14.29
CA LYS A 158 -59.39 -9.95 -15.29
C LYS A 158 -58.37 -11.03 -15.66
N ARG A 159 -58.74 -12.31 -15.52
CA ARG A 159 -57.87 -13.42 -15.90
C ARG A 159 -58.06 -13.80 -17.39
N PRO A 160 -57.08 -14.48 -18.01
CA PRO A 160 -57.19 -14.92 -19.41
C PRO A 160 -58.32 -15.92 -19.67
N GLU A 161 -58.86 -16.55 -18.63
CA GLU A 161 -60.00 -17.46 -18.72
C GLU A 161 -61.34 -16.72 -18.83
N ASP A 162 -61.38 -15.46 -18.38
CA ASP A 162 -62.60 -14.64 -18.28
C ASP A 162 -62.82 -13.72 -19.49
N ILE A 163 -61.90 -13.71 -20.47
CA ILE A 163 -62.05 -12.94 -21.72
C ILE A 163 -62.89 -13.70 -22.75
N PRO A 164 -63.52 -13.00 -23.72
CA PRO A 164 -64.29 -13.64 -24.79
C PRO A 164 -63.50 -14.72 -25.53
N LEU A 165 -64.19 -15.78 -25.97
CA LEU A 165 -63.58 -16.93 -26.68
C LEU A 165 -62.80 -16.51 -27.94
N GLU A 166 -63.23 -15.45 -28.62
CA GLU A 166 -62.54 -14.90 -29.78
C GLU A 166 -61.15 -14.35 -29.42
N GLU A 167 -61.04 -13.57 -28.36
CA GLU A 167 -59.76 -13.03 -27.87
C GLU A 167 -58.85 -14.12 -27.32
N GLN A 168 -59.43 -15.13 -26.63
CA GLN A 168 -58.67 -16.30 -26.19
C GLN A 168 -58.08 -17.07 -27.38
N ALA A 169 -58.85 -17.22 -28.46
CA ALA A 169 -58.38 -17.87 -29.68
C ALA A 169 -57.23 -17.08 -30.32
N MET A 170 -57.32 -15.74 -30.39
CA MET A 170 -56.24 -14.90 -30.91
C MET A 170 -54.96 -15.00 -30.06
N LEU A 171 -55.07 -15.01 -28.72
CA LEU A 171 -53.91 -15.19 -27.84
C LEU A 171 -53.26 -16.58 -28.01
N LYS A 172 -54.06 -17.63 -28.11
CA LYS A 172 -53.57 -18.99 -28.38
C LYS A 172 -52.89 -19.08 -29.74
N GLU A 173 -53.47 -18.46 -30.76
CA GLU A 173 -52.91 -18.42 -32.11
C GLU A 173 -51.52 -17.76 -32.13
N ILE A 174 -51.33 -16.66 -31.38
CA ILE A 174 -50.02 -16.01 -31.24
C ILE A 174 -49.04 -16.94 -30.51
N SER A 175 -49.47 -17.58 -29.42
CA SER A 175 -48.61 -18.49 -28.66
C SER A 175 -48.13 -19.67 -29.51
N GLU A 176 -49.00 -20.23 -30.37
CA GLU A 176 -48.69 -21.39 -31.21
C GLU A 176 -47.87 -21.02 -32.45
N LYS A 177 -48.23 -19.95 -33.15
CA LYS A 177 -47.53 -19.54 -34.38
C LYS A 177 -46.12 -19.03 -34.11
N ASP A 178 -45.94 -18.31 -33.00
CA ASP A 178 -44.72 -17.55 -32.75
C ASP A 178 -43.78 -18.21 -31.73
N ASP A 179 -44.17 -19.37 -31.18
CA ASP A 179 -43.45 -20.08 -30.12
C ASP A 179 -43.13 -19.16 -28.93
N VAL A 180 -44.11 -18.31 -28.58
CA VAL A 180 -44.00 -17.33 -27.50
C VAL A 180 -44.79 -17.81 -26.29
N GLN A 181 -44.14 -17.79 -25.14
CA GLN A 181 -44.76 -18.18 -23.88
C GLN A 181 -45.56 -17.01 -23.32
N ILE A 182 -46.84 -17.28 -23.03
CA ILE A 182 -47.72 -16.37 -22.30
C ILE A 182 -47.55 -16.64 -20.81
N VAL A 183 -47.26 -15.58 -20.06
CA VAL A 183 -47.11 -15.63 -18.60
C VAL A 183 -48.00 -14.59 -17.96
N GLN A 184 -48.44 -14.87 -16.74
CA GLN A 184 -49.43 -14.08 -16.01
C GLN A 184 -48.80 -13.48 -14.75
N LEU A 185 -49.11 -12.21 -14.46
CA LEU A 185 -48.69 -11.57 -13.21
C LEU A 185 -49.67 -10.49 -12.77
N SER A 186 -49.61 -10.11 -11.49
CA SER A 186 -50.22 -8.88 -10.98
C SER A 186 -49.18 -8.07 -10.20
N CYS A 187 -48.93 -6.84 -10.63
CA CYS A 187 -48.12 -5.88 -9.88
C CYS A 187 -48.82 -5.35 -8.62
N HIS A 188 -50.13 -5.60 -8.46
CA HIS A 188 -50.91 -5.17 -7.31
C HIS A 188 -50.87 -6.21 -6.18
N THR A 189 -51.09 -7.49 -6.50
CA THR A 189 -51.04 -8.59 -5.52
C THR A 189 -49.67 -9.25 -5.39
N ASP A 190 -48.71 -8.87 -6.23
CA ASP A 190 -47.37 -9.47 -6.37
C ASP A 190 -47.40 -10.95 -6.83
N GLU A 191 -48.54 -11.45 -7.30
CA GLU A 191 -48.71 -12.80 -7.88
C GLU A 191 -47.95 -12.93 -9.21
N GLY A 192 -47.16 -14.00 -9.39
CA GLY A 192 -46.45 -14.31 -10.64
C GLY A 192 -45.26 -13.42 -10.98
N LEU A 193 -45.01 -12.33 -10.24
CA LEU A 193 -43.96 -11.35 -10.53
C LEU A 193 -42.56 -11.97 -10.64
N MET A 194 -42.19 -12.75 -9.61
CA MET A 194 -40.87 -13.39 -9.55
C MET A 194 -40.73 -14.53 -10.55
N ASP A 195 -41.83 -15.21 -10.87
CA ASP A 195 -41.84 -16.32 -11.82
C ASP A 195 -41.58 -15.82 -13.24
N VAL A 196 -42.26 -14.74 -13.65
CA VAL A 196 -42.00 -14.08 -14.94
C VAL A 196 -40.55 -13.61 -15.05
N ARG A 197 -40.02 -12.99 -14.00
CA ARG A 197 -38.61 -12.59 -13.93
C ARG A 197 -37.68 -13.80 -14.11
N ASN A 198 -37.93 -14.89 -13.39
CA ASN A 198 -37.08 -16.07 -13.41
C ASN A 198 -37.10 -16.75 -14.79
N LEU A 199 -38.28 -16.95 -15.38
CA LEU A 199 -38.46 -17.53 -16.71
C LEU A 199 -37.77 -16.70 -17.80
N ALA A 200 -37.94 -15.37 -17.75
CA ALA A 200 -37.30 -14.46 -18.69
C ALA A 200 -35.77 -14.52 -18.59
N CYS A 201 -35.25 -14.52 -17.37
CA CYS A 201 -33.82 -14.66 -17.14
C CYS A 201 -33.29 -16.00 -17.64
N ASP A 202 -33.98 -17.10 -17.36
CA ASP A 202 -33.53 -18.43 -17.73
C ASP A 202 -33.55 -18.66 -19.24
N LYS A 203 -34.59 -18.17 -19.94
CA LYS A 203 -34.65 -18.24 -21.41
C LYS A 203 -33.53 -17.41 -22.06
N LEU A 204 -33.23 -16.21 -21.54
CA LEU A 204 -32.10 -15.42 -22.04
C LEU A 204 -30.74 -16.06 -21.73
N LEU A 205 -30.60 -16.68 -20.55
CA LEU A 205 -29.38 -17.40 -20.21
C LEU A 205 -29.16 -18.59 -21.14
N ALA A 206 -30.18 -19.39 -21.42
CA ALA A 206 -30.10 -20.50 -22.36
C ALA A 206 -29.62 -20.01 -23.73
N ALA A 207 -30.28 -19.00 -24.31
CA ALA A 207 -29.89 -18.43 -25.59
C ALA A 207 -28.44 -17.89 -25.61
N ARG A 208 -27.99 -17.26 -24.51
CA ARG A 208 -26.62 -16.74 -24.39
C ARG A 208 -25.58 -17.84 -24.20
N VAL A 209 -25.91 -18.90 -23.46
CA VAL A 209 -25.04 -20.07 -23.29
C VAL A 209 -24.88 -20.79 -24.62
N ASP A 210 -25.96 -20.99 -25.36
CA ASP A 210 -25.92 -21.59 -26.71
C ASP A 210 -25.05 -20.77 -27.67
N PHE A 211 -25.20 -19.45 -27.66
CA PHE A 211 -24.34 -18.56 -28.45
C PHE A 211 -22.86 -18.66 -28.04
N LYS A 212 -22.59 -18.80 -26.73
CA LYS A 212 -21.23 -18.92 -26.21
C LYS A 212 -20.61 -20.29 -26.53
N LEU A 213 -21.41 -21.37 -26.50
CA LEU A 213 -21.02 -22.73 -26.86
C LEU A 213 -20.62 -22.84 -28.33
N ARG A 214 -21.30 -22.11 -29.22
CA ARG A 214 -20.93 -22.00 -30.64
C ARG A 214 -19.61 -21.24 -30.86
N GLY A 215 -19.14 -20.50 -29.87
CA GLY A 215 -17.90 -19.72 -29.93
C GLY A 215 -16.68 -20.46 -29.35
N SER A 216 -15.47 -20.02 -29.70
CA SER A 216 -14.21 -20.60 -29.22
C SER A 216 -13.84 -20.22 -27.78
N LYS A 217 -14.43 -19.14 -27.25
CA LYS A 217 -14.14 -18.59 -25.90
C LYS A 217 -14.54 -19.49 -24.74
N ILE A 218 -15.25 -20.60 -25.01
CA ILE A 218 -15.58 -21.56 -23.95
C ILE A 218 -14.31 -22.24 -23.42
N ASN A 219 -13.33 -22.50 -24.29
CA ASN A 219 -12.09 -23.21 -23.94
C ASN A 219 -11.30 -22.50 -22.84
N ASP A 220 -11.35 -21.17 -22.79
CA ASP A 220 -10.68 -20.36 -21.76
C ASP A 220 -11.30 -20.53 -20.35
N VAL A 221 -12.53 -21.07 -20.28
CA VAL A 221 -13.33 -21.17 -19.04
C VAL A 221 -13.56 -22.62 -18.61
N ILE A 222 -13.30 -23.61 -19.48
CA ILE A 222 -13.51 -25.04 -19.19
C ILE A 222 -12.81 -25.46 -17.89
N ASN A 223 -11.59 -24.96 -17.66
CA ASN A 223 -10.82 -25.23 -16.44
C ASN A 223 -11.52 -24.77 -15.14
N LYS A 224 -12.39 -23.77 -15.19
CA LYS A 224 -13.16 -23.28 -14.03
C LYS A 224 -14.44 -24.06 -13.80
N ILE A 225 -15.00 -24.65 -14.86
CA ILE A 225 -16.24 -25.43 -14.81
C ILE A 225 -15.94 -26.87 -14.39
N HIS A 226 -14.76 -27.38 -14.73
CA HIS A 226 -14.31 -28.72 -14.38
C HIS A 226 -14.18 -28.89 -12.86
N LEU A 227 -15.10 -29.67 -12.27
CA LEU A 227 -14.99 -30.14 -10.89
C LEU A 227 -14.06 -31.36 -10.86
N ALA A 228 -12.94 -31.27 -10.16
CA ALA A 228 -11.99 -32.37 -10.05
C ALA A 228 -12.52 -33.45 -9.09
N GLU A 229 -12.67 -34.66 -9.59
CA GLU A 229 -13.04 -35.82 -8.77
C GLU A 229 -11.76 -36.48 -8.22
N PRO A 230 -11.64 -36.61 -6.87
CA PRO A 230 -10.46 -37.23 -6.28
C PRO A 230 -10.43 -38.73 -6.58
N VAL A 231 -9.35 -39.20 -7.20
CA VAL A 231 -9.08 -40.63 -7.37
C VAL A 231 -8.63 -41.21 -6.02
N ALA A 232 -9.26 -42.29 -5.57
CA ALA A 232 -8.89 -42.97 -4.34
C ALA A 232 -7.43 -43.46 -4.42
N ARG A 233 -6.56 -42.93 -3.56
CA ARG A 233 -5.14 -43.31 -3.48
C ARG A 233 -4.90 -44.47 -2.50
N ASP A 234 -5.47 -44.34 -1.30
CA ASP A 234 -5.36 -45.31 -0.21
C ASP A 234 -6.72 -45.44 0.49
N ASP A 235 -6.94 -46.55 1.21
CA ASP A 235 -8.17 -46.84 1.97
C ASP A 235 -8.28 -46.12 3.32
N ILE A 236 -7.53 -45.03 3.52
CA ILE A 236 -7.53 -44.26 4.78
C ILE A 236 -8.67 -43.22 4.74
N PRO A 237 -9.68 -43.32 5.63
CA PRO A 237 -10.75 -42.35 5.71
C PRO A 237 -10.24 -41.00 6.24
N ARG A 238 -10.64 -39.90 5.58
CA ARG A 238 -10.30 -38.52 5.98
C ARG A 238 -11.59 -37.69 6.19
N PRO A 239 -12.36 -37.95 7.26
CA PRO A 239 -13.62 -37.26 7.48
C PRO A 239 -13.40 -35.79 7.85
N PRO A 240 -14.34 -34.88 7.52
CA PRO A 240 -14.29 -33.50 7.99
C PRO A 240 -14.45 -33.45 9.51
N HIS A 241 -13.52 -32.81 10.21
CA HIS A 241 -13.60 -32.61 11.66
C HIS A 241 -14.31 -31.30 11.98
N ILE A 242 -15.58 -31.40 12.40
CA ILE A 242 -16.40 -30.26 12.83
C ILE A 242 -16.74 -30.46 14.31
N PRO A 243 -16.24 -29.61 15.23
CA PRO A 243 -16.49 -29.77 16.66
C PRO A 243 -17.97 -29.55 17.00
N GLU A 244 -18.45 -30.24 18.04
CA GLU A 244 -19.86 -30.16 18.46
C GLU A 244 -20.27 -28.74 18.86
N SER A 245 -19.36 -27.98 19.47
CA SER A 245 -19.56 -26.58 19.83
C SER A 245 -19.89 -25.69 18.63
N ALA A 246 -19.33 -25.97 17.45
CA ALA A 246 -19.62 -25.23 16.23
C ALA A 246 -20.97 -25.63 15.62
N LYS A 247 -21.34 -26.91 15.70
CA LYS A 247 -22.63 -27.42 15.21
C LYS A 247 -23.81 -26.89 16.04
N ASN A 248 -23.65 -26.85 17.35
CA ASN A 248 -24.68 -26.40 18.29
C ASN A 248 -24.71 -24.87 18.47
N ARG A 249 -23.81 -24.14 17.80
CA ARG A 249 -23.74 -22.68 17.93
C ARG A 249 -24.98 -22.03 17.31
N PRO A 250 -25.75 -21.23 18.06
CA PRO A 250 -26.88 -20.50 17.48
C PRO A 250 -26.38 -19.50 16.44
N ARG A 251 -27.19 -19.29 15.39
CA ARG A 251 -26.90 -18.28 14.37
C ARG A 251 -26.91 -16.90 15.03
N PHE A 252 -25.88 -16.10 14.77
CA PHE A 252 -25.82 -14.75 15.28
C PHE A 252 -26.86 -13.87 14.59
N ASP A 253 -27.75 -13.27 15.37
CA ASP A 253 -28.68 -12.23 14.94
C ASP A 253 -28.32 -10.91 15.62
N ILE A 254 -28.21 -9.85 14.82
CA ILE A 254 -27.88 -8.50 15.29
C ILE A 254 -29.05 -7.85 16.03
N ASN A 255 -30.28 -8.25 15.69
CA ASN A 255 -31.52 -7.67 16.23
C ASN A 255 -32.00 -8.37 17.51
N ASP A 256 -31.39 -9.50 17.89
CA ASP A 256 -31.74 -10.21 19.11
C ASP A 256 -31.22 -9.45 20.35
N PRO A 257 -32.11 -9.01 21.27
CA PRO A 257 -31.70 -8.33 22.50
C PRO A 257 -30.81 -9.16 23.42
N LYS A 258 -30.88 -10.49 23.34
CA LYS A 258 -30.08 -11.42 24.17
C LYS A 258 -28.83 -11.92 23.45
N ARG A 259 -28.46 -11.31 22.31
CA ARG A 259 -27.26 -11.71 21.57
C ARG A 259 -25.99 -11.57 22.43
N PRO A 260 -25.00 -12.46 22.25
CA PRO A 260 -23.71 -12.32 22.92
C PRO A 260 -23.07 -10.98 22.52
N ARG A 261 -22.54 -10.25 23.52
CA ARG A 261 -21.80 -9.01 23.28
C ARG A 261 -20.52 -9.31 22.52
N LEU A 262 -20.32 -8.63 21.40
CA LEU A 262 -19.09 -8.72 20.62
C LEU A 262 -18.12 -7.65 21.09
N GLU A 263 -16.82 -7.83 20.80
CA GLU A 263 -15.80 -6.82 21.14
C GLU A 263 -16.09 -5.45 20.50
N ARG A 264 -16.76 -5.45 19.34
CA ARG A 264 -17.20 -4.22 18.66
C ARG A 264 -18.24 -3.43 19.47
N ASP A 265 -19.10 -4.11 20.22
CA ASP A 265 -20.07 -3.45 21.10
C ASP A 265 -19.34 -2.82 22.30
N LEU A 266 -18.37 -3.54 22.87
CA LEU A 266 -17.51 -3.04 23.97
C LEU A 266 -16.65 -1.86 23.53
N GLU A 267 -16.14 -1.89 22.29
CA GLU A 267 -15.40 -0.78 21.70
C GLU A 267 -16.28 0.47 21.58
N ALA A 268 -17.53 0.32 21.12
CA ALA A 268 -18.47 1.44 21.00
C ALA A 268 -18.83 2.03 22.37
N GLU A 269 -19.03 1.20 23.39
CA GLU A 269 -19.24 1.64 24.79
C GLU A 269 -17.97 2.32 25.37
N GLY A 270 -16.79 1.81 25.00
CA GLY A 270 -15.48 2.25 25.49
C GLY A 270 -14.90 3.50 24.81
N GLY A 271 -15.72 4.31 24.15
CA GLY A 271 -15.29 5.56 23.51
C GLY A 271 -14.98 5.44 22.01
N GLY A 272 -15.22 4.27 21.42
CA GLY A 272 -15.11 4.04 19.98
C GLY A 272 -13.69 3.81 19.47
N PRO A 273 -13.55 3.68 18.13
CA PRO A 273 -12.28 3.36 17.51
C PRO A 273 -11.26 4.48 17.73
N GLY A 274 -10.08 4.11 18.22
CA GLY A 274 -8.96 5.02 18.48
C GLY A 274 -8.86 5.52 19.92
N VAL A 275 -9.91 5.37 20.74
CA VAL A 275 -9.89 5.64 22.19
C VAL A 275 -9.86 4.32 22.97
N TYR A 276 -10.70 3.38 22.57
CA TYR A 276 -10.77 2.07 23.21
C TYR A 276 -9.45 1.29 23.05
N SER A 277 -8.88 0.85 24.17
CA SER A 277 -7.70 0.00 24.19
C SER A 277 -8.10 -1.45 24.48
N VAL A 278 -7.86 -2.34 23.53
CA VAL A 278 -8.19 -3.76 23.66
C VAL A 278 -7.21 -4.44 24.61
N ASP A 279 -7.71 -5.04 25.68
CA ASP A 279 -6.90 -5.89 26.55
C ASP A 279 -6.66 -7.27 25.90
N LEU A 280 -5.42 -7.51 25.47
CA LEU A 280 -5.01 -8.75 24.85
C LEU A 280 -4.92 -9.93 25.85
N LYS A 281 -4.62 -9.65 27.13
CA LYS A 281 -4.42 -10.68 28.15
C LYS A 281 -5.75 -11.24 28.69
N LYS A 282 -6.85 -10.48 28.57
CA LYS A 282 -8.20 -10.85 29.03
C LYS A 282 -8.62 -12.29 28.67
N LYS A 283 -8.30 -12.74 27.45
CA LYS A 283 -8.74 -14.03 26.89
C LYS A 283 -7.74 -15.18 27.08
N TYR A 284 -6.62 -14.98 27.78
CA TYR A 284 -5.67 -16.06 28.05
C TYR A 284 -6.25 -17.07 29.04
N GLU A 285 -6.00 -18.34 28.78
CA GLU A 285 -6.33 -19.47 29.66
C GLU A 285 -5.02 -19.97 30.26
N LEU A 286 -4.81 -19.70 31.56
CA LEU A 286 -3.61 -20.07 32.31
C LEU A 286 -3.98 -21.01 33.46
N GLY A 287 -3.01 -21.77 33.97
CA GLY A 287 -3.21 -22.67 35.10
C GLY A 287 -3.66 -21.94 36.38
N ASN A 288 -3.24 -20.69 36.56
CA ASN A 288 -3.76 -19.79 37.58
C ASN A 288 -4.25 -18.48 36.92
N VAL A 289 -5.46 -18.04 37.29
CA VAL A 289 -6.10 -16.84 36.75
C VAL A 289 -5.42 -15.57 37.28
N ASP A 290 -4.84 -15.62 38.48
CA ASP A 290 -4.21 -14.45 39.12
C ASP A 290 -2.99 -13.95 38.31
N TRP A 291 -2.25 -14.86 37.69
CA TRP A 291 -1.05 -14.54 36.90
C TRP A 291 -1.34 -13.95 35.52
N LYS A 292 -2.62 -13.79 35.16
CA LYS A 292 -3.04 -13.33 33.81
C LYS A 292 -2.43 -11.98 33.45
N TYR A 293 -2.23 -11.10 34.42
CA TYR A 293 -1.74 -9.75 34.19
C TYR A 293 -0.26 -9.55 34.48
N ASP A 294 0.44 -10.59 34.94
CA ASP A 294 1.86 -10.51 35.30
C ASP A 294 2.73 -10.06 34.11
N ILE A 295 3.82 -9.37 34.45
CA ILE A 295 4.79 -8.86 33.49
C ILE A 295 5.92 -9.88 33.41
N ILE A 296 6.08 -10.49 32.23
CA ILE A 296 7.18 -11.40 31.96
C ILE A 296 8.44 -10.55 31.74
N PRO A 297 9.52 -10.73 32.53
CA PRO A 297 10.77 -10.04 32.27
C PRO A 297 11.36 -10.54 30.95
N GLU A 298 11.60 -9.64 29.99
CA GLU A 298 12.11 -10.01 28.66
C GLU A 298 13.64 -10.08 28.62
N VAL A 299 14.32 -9.21 29.37
CA VAL A 299 15.79 -9.04 29.32
C VAL A 299 16.36 -9.00 30.73
N LEU A 300 17.44 -9.76 30.95
CA LEU A 300 18.22 -9.79 32.18
C LEU A 300 19.71 -9.77 31.83
N ASN A 301 20.45 -8.77 32.33
CA ASN A 301 21.91 -8.64 32.17
C ASN A 301 22.42 -8.75 30.72
N GLY A 302 21.67 -8.19 29.76
CA GLY A 302 22.03 -8.21 28.33
C GLY A 302 21.71 -9.52 27.60
N LYS A 303 21.05 -10.48 28.27
CA LYS A 303 20.53 -11.72 27.70
C LYS A 303 19.00 -11.69 27.72
N ASN A 304 18.35 -12.35 26.76
CA ASN A 304 16.89 -12.47 26.77
C ASN A 304 16.49 -13.61 27.71
N VAL A 305 15.47 -13.42 28.52
CA VAL A 305 14.97 -14.44 29.44
C VAL A 305 14.30 -15.58 28.68
N ALA A 306 13.62 -15.29 27.57
CA ALA A 306 12.94 -16.28 26.74
C ALA A 306 13.87 -17.39 26.22
N ASP A 307 15.16 -17.09 26.03
CA ASP A 307 16.17 -18.05 25.57
C ASP A 307 16.50 -19.12 26.64
N PHE A 308 16.11 -18.88 27.90
CA PHE A 308 16.39 -19.75 29.06
C PHE A 308 15.12 -20.36 29.66
N ILE A 309 13.95 -20.20 29.04
CA ILE A 309 12.71 -20.83 29.50
C ILE A 309 12.70 -22.29 29.05
N ASP A 310 12.85 -23.19 30.02
CA ASP A 310 12.84 -24.64 29.82
C ASP A 310 12.11 -25.30 31.01
N PRO A 311 11.20 -26.26 30.78
CA PRO A 311 10.53 -26.98 31.88
C PRO A 311 11.51 -27.68 32.83
N ASP A 312 12.68 -28.10 32.34
CA ASP A 312 13.65 -28.90 33.10
C ASP A 312 14.93 -28.09 33.46
N ILE A 313 14.80 -26.76 33.61
CA ILE A 313 15.96 -25.87 33.81
C ILE A 313 16.73 -26.14 35.10
N GLU A 314 16.04 -26.51 36.18
CA GLU A 314 16.65 -26.80 37.49
C GLU A 314 17.57 -28.03 37.40
N GLU A 315 17.14 -29.10 36.72
CA GLU A 315 17.97 -30.30 36.55
C GLU A 315 19.25 -30.02 35.74
N LYS A 316 19.16 -29.15 34.73
CA LYS A 316 20.31 -28.72 33.93
C LYS A 316 21.26 -27.85 34.74
N LEU A 317 20.74 -26.98 35.60
CA LEU A 317 21.54 -26.15 36.50
C LEU A 317 22.30 -27.04 37.50
N ASP A 318 21.62 -27.98 38.15
CA ASP A 318 22.25 -28.92 39.08
C ASP A 318 23.36 -29.74 38.41
N ALA A 319 23.20 -30.10 37.13
CA ALA A 319 24.22 -30.81 36.38
C ALA A 319 25.46 -29.94 36.10
N LEU A 320 25.26 -28.65 35.84
CA LEU A 320 26.33 -27.69 35.59
C LEU A 320 27.08 -27.33 36.88
N GLU A 321 26.37 -27.13 37.99
CA GLU A 321 26.98 -26.90 39.31
C GLU A 321 27.85 -28.10 39.72
N ARG A 322 27.38 -29.34 39.52
CA ARG A 322 28.20 -30.56 39.73
C ARG A 322 29.42 -30.63 38.82
N GLU A 323 29.39 -30.03 37.64
CA GLU A 323 30.54 -29.93 36.75
C GLU A 323 31.53 -28.87 37.24
N GLU A 324 31.05 -27.70 37.65
CA GLU A 324 31.88 -26.64 38.22
C GLU A 324 32.59 -27.09 39.50
N GLU A 325 31.89 -27.76 40.43
CA GLU A 325 32.51 -28.35 41.64
C GLU A 325 33.64 -29.32 41.29
N ARG A 326 33.48 -30.12 40.24
CA ARG A 326 34.53 -31.04 39.75
C ARG A 326 35.71 -30.30 39.13
N LEU A 327 35.50 -29.14 38.52
CA LEU A 327 36.56 -28.32 37.92
C LEU A 327 37.32 -27.53 38.99
N GLU A 328 36.63 -26.99 39.99
CA GLU A 328 37.24 -26.34 41.15
C GLU A 328 38.08 -27.32 41.97
N ALA A 329 37.57 -28.53 42.23
CA ALA A 329 38.33 -29.57 42.94
C ALA A 329 39.62 -29.98 42.20
N LYS A 330 39.73 -29.70 40.90
CA LYS A 330 40.93 -29.94 40.08
C LYS A 330 41.88 -28.73 40.03
N GLY A 331 41.57 -27.62 40.72
CA GLY A 331 42.39 -26.40 40.76
C GLY A 331 42.38 -25.59 39.45
N ASN A 332 41.36 -25.76 38.59
CA ASN A 332 41.36 -25.15 37.25
C ASN A 332 41.21 -23.61 37.26
N TYR A 333 40.77 -23.04 38.40
CA TYR A 333 40.59 -21.59 38.58
C TYR A 333 41.65 -20.96 39.48
N ASP A 334 42.64 -21.72 39.94
CA ASP A 334 43.76 -21.18 40.71
C ASP A 334 44.68 -20.38 39.77
N SER A 335 44.55 -19.06 39.79
CA SER A 335 45.50 -18.18 39.12
C SER A 335 46.74 -18.01 40.01
N GLU A 336 47.77 -18.83 39.78
CA GLU A 336 49.07 -18.63 40.44
C GLU A 336 49.73 -17.34 39.91
N GLU A 337 49.67 -16.26 40.68
CA GLU A 337 50.59 -15.13 40.50
C GLU A 337 51.98 -15.57 40.99
N ASN A 338 52.86 -15.88 40.04
CA ASN A 338 54.26 -16.17 40.36
C ASN A 338 54.90 -14.95 41.04
N MET A 339 55.34 -15.13 42.29
CA MET A 339 56.15 -14.15 43.01
C MET A 339 57.47 -13.95 42.25
N ILE A 340 57.63 -12.77 41.65
CA ILE A 340 58.82 -12.41 40.88
C ILE A 340 59.99 -12.20 41.85
N ASP A 341 61.14 -12.78 41.53
CA ASP A 341 62.31 -12.72 42.40
C ASP A 341 62.98 -11.33 42.36
N SER A 342 63.69 -10.95 43.43
CA SER A 342 64.26 -9.60 43.58
C SER A 342 65.18 -9.20 42.43
N GLU A 343 65.88 -10.16 41.83
CA GLU A 343 66.78 -9.92 40.68
C GLU A 343 66.01 -9.58 39.40
N GLU A 344 64.83 -10.18 39.22
CA GLU A 344 64.01 -10.00 38.02
C GLU A 344 63.25 -8.67 38.07
N GLU A 345 62.88 -8.19 39.27
CA GLU A 345 62.43 -6.82 39.48
C GLU A 345 63.52 -5.78 39.16
N GLU A 346 64.77 -6.01 39.60
CA GLU A 346 65.88 -5.09 39.32
C GLU A 346 66.20 -5.04 37.82
N MET A 347 66.22 -6.20 37.15
CA MET A 347 66.36 -6.31 35.70
C MET A 347 65.26 -5.52 34.97
N ASN A 348 64.00 -5.61 35.42
CA ASN A 348 62.90 -4.85 34.84
C ASN A 348 63.06 -3.33 35.06
N LYS A 349 63.44 -2.89 36.27
CA LYS A 349 63.72 -1.48 36.57
C LYS A 349 64.86 -0.91 35.70
N VAL A 350 65.94 -1.68 35.53
CA VAL A 350 67.06 -1.30 34.66
C VAL A 350 66.63 -1.25 33.19
N ALA A 351 65.86 -2.24 32.72
CA ALA A 351 65.34 -2.29 31.36
C ALA A 351 64.41 -1.11 31.04
N GLU A 352 63.55 -0.72 32.00
CA GLU A 352 62.71 0.47 31.88
C GLU A 352 63.53 1.75 31.81
N ALA A 353 64.51 1.94 32.70
CA ALA A 353 65.40 3.10 32.66
C ALA A 353 66.17 3.21 31.32
N ILE A 354 66.62 2.08 30.75
CA ILE A 354 67.26 2.04 29.43
C ILE A 354 66.26 2.45 28.33
N ARG A 355 65.03 1.94 28.36
CA ARG A 355 63.98 2.27 27.38
C ARG A 355 63.62 3.75 27.43
N GLU A 356 63.51 4.34 28.62
CA GLU A 356 63.25 5.76 28.81
C GLU A 356 64.39 6.62 28.27
N LYS A 357 65.63 6.29 28.62
CA LYS A 357 66.80 7.03 28.11
C LYS A 357 66.89 6.97 26.58
N LYS A 358 66.62 5.80 25.98
CA LYS A 358 66.53 5.66 24.51
C LYS A 358 65.42 6.51 23.91
N LYS A 359 64.23 6.56 24.52
CA LYS A 359 63.13 7.44 24.08
C LYS A 359 63.53 8.91 24.11
N LEU A 360 64.18 9.37 25.18
CA LEU A 360 64.68 10.76 25.30
C LEU A 360 65.72 11.10 24.22
N ILE A 361 66.67 10.19 23.93
CA ILE A 361 67.66 10.38 22.86
C ILE A 361 66.98 10.49 21.50
N ILE A 362 65.98 9.64 21.21
CA ILE A 362 65.21 9.69 19.96
C ILE A 362 64.42 11.00 19.85
N GLN A 363 63.78 11.46 20.93
CA GLN A 363 63.07 12.74 20.96
C GLN A 363 64.02 13.92 20.72
N ALA A 364 65.17 13.96 21.41
CA ALA A 364 66.18 15.00 21.21
C ALA A 364 66.74 15.01 19.78
N HIS A 365 67.00 13.83 19.21
CA HIS A 365 67.44 13.70 17.82
C HIS A 365 66.36 14.16 16.84
N ARG A 366 65.09 13.80 17.06
CA ARG A 366 63.96 14.30 16.24
C ARG A 366 63.88 15.82 16.33
N ALA A 367 63.91 16.42 17.52
CA ALA A 367 63.89 17.86 17.71
C ALA A 367 65.05 18.57 16.98
N SER A 368 66.26 18.02 17.02
CA SER A 368 67.41 18.56 16.28
C SER A 368 67.29 18.48 14.75
N LYS A 369 66.48 17.53 14.24
CA LYS A 369 66.21 17.32 12.80
C LYS A 369 64.87 17.92 12.34
N MET A 370 64.11 18.61 13.20
CA MET A 370 62.81 19.21 12.83
C MET A 370 62.92 20.36 11.82
N MET A 371 64.13 20.84 11.51
CA MET A 371 64.40 21.83 10.47
C MET A 371 64.65 21.15 9.11
N LYS A 372 63.61 20.58 8.48
CA LYS A 372 63.76 19.81 7.22
C LYS A 372 64.23 20.62 5.99
N ASN A 373 64.28 21.95 6.05
CA ASN A 373 64.61 22.82 4.91
C ASN A 373 65.78 23.80 5.17
N ARG A 374 66.70 23.53 6.11
CA ARG A 374 67.92 24.33 6.30
C ARG A 374 69.15 23.44 6.53
N PRO A 375 70.33 23.80 6.00
CA PRO A 375 71.56 23.06 6.28
C PRO A 375 71.90 23.15 7.77
N ILE A 376 72.29 22.02 8.37
CA ILE A 376 72.75 21.97 9.76
C ILE A 376 74.08 22.72 9.83
N MET A 377 74.16 23.74 10.68
CA MET A 377 75.38 24.53 10.87
C MET A 377 76.54 23.62 11.30
N PRO A 378 77.73 23.73 10.66
CA PRO A 378 78.87 22.89 11.01
C PRO A 378 79.33 23.20 12.44
N ARG A 379 79.65 22.15 13.20
CA ARG A 379 80.08 22.26 14.62
C ARG A 379 81.32 23.14 14.80
N THR A 380 82.10 23.37 13.75
CA THR A 380 83.28 24.26 13.71
C THR A 380 82.92 25.74 13.75
N ALA A 381 81.73 26.13 13.27
CA ALA A 381 81.27 27.52 13.26
C ALA A 381 80.46 27.90 14.52
N ILE A 382 80.02 26.91 15.30
CA ILE A 382 79.21 27.10 16.51
C ILE A 382 80.12 27.16 17.74
N LYS A 383 80.07 28.26 18.49
CA LYS A 383 80.71 28.36 19.80
C LYS A 383 79.93 27.53 20.82
N ARG A 384 80.63 26.70 21.62
CA ARG A 384 80.01 25.95 22.73
C ARG A 384 80.34 26.57 24.07
N SER A 385 79.38 26.49 24.98
CA SER A 385 79.63 26.76 26.39
C SER A 385 80.47 25.63 27.01
N ILE A 386 81.37 26.00 27.91
CA ILE A 386 82.19 25.05 28.68
C ILE A 386 81.32 24.34 29.71
N ASP A 387 80.34 25.04 30.29
CA ASP A 387 79.47 24.48 31.33
C ASP A 387 78.62 23.33 30.77
N GLU A 388 78.09 23.46 29.55
CA GLU A 388 77.35 22.38 28.88
C GLU A 388 78.22 21.16 28.57
N MET A 389 79.52 21.39 28.33
CA MET A 389 80.47 20.31 28.05
C MET A 389 80.84 19.58 29.34
N GLU A 390 81.08 20.33 30.42
CA GLU A 390 81.34 19.82 31.76
C GLU A 390 80.18 18.95 32.27
N GLU A 391 78.95 19.42 32.14
CA GLU A 391 77.76 18.67 32.58
C GLU A 391 77.58 17.35 31.81
N LYS A 392 77.85 17.34 30.50
CA LYS A 392 77.74 16.12 29.68
C LYS A 392 78.86 15.12 29.94
N LEU A 393 80.09 15.59 30.13
CA LEU A 393 81.24 14.73 30.45
C LEU A 393 81.13 14.18 31.88
N GLY A 394 80.63 14.98 32.82
CA GLY A 394 80.31 14.54 34.18
C GLY A 394 79.23 13.46 34.20
N LYS A 395 78.17 13.59 33.39
CA LYS A 395 77.16 12.53 33.20
C LYS A 395 77.71 11.23 32.57
N LEU A 396 78.88 11.29 31.94
CA LEU A 396 79.60 10.14 31.39
C LEU A 396 80.71 9.63 32.34
N GLY A 397 80.94 10.28 33.48
CA GLY A 397 81.93 9.88 34.49
C GLY A 397 83.36 10.32 34.21
N LEU A 398 83.60 11.33 33.36
CA LEU A 398 84.93 11.84 33.03
C LEU A 398 85.29 13.09 33.85
N ASP A 399 86.55 13.22 34.27
CA ASP A 399 87.05 14.37 35.05
C ASP A 399 87.22 15.64 34.20
N THR A 400 86.62 16.74 34.62
CA THR A 400 86.45 17.99 33.85
C THR A 400 87.37 19.13 34.31
N ASN A 401 88.11 18.95 35.40
CA ASN A 401 88.93 19.99 36.02
C ASN A 401 89.97 20.61 35.07
N VAL A 402 90.50 19.83 34.13
CA VAL A 402 91.52 20.26 33.15
C VAL A 402 90.96 21.23 32.09
N ILE A 403 89.65 21.17 31.80
CA ILE A 403 89.02 21.97 30.73
C ILE A 403 88.74 23.40 31.22
N ARG A 404 88.33 23.54 32.49
CA ARG A 404 87.92 24.81 33.10
C ARG A 404 89.07 25.81 33.30
N ALA A 405 90.31 25.31 33.37
CA ALA A 405 91.50 26.15 33.53
C ALA A 405 91.84 27.00 32.27
N ARG A 406 91.35 26.62 31.08
CA ARG A 406 91.76 27.22 29.79
C ARG A 406 90.97 28.46 29.33
N SER A 407 89.93 28.92 30.06
CA SER A 407 88.91 29.85 29.51
C SER A 407 88.78 31.22 30.19
N ARG A 408 89.66 31.58 31.12
CA ARG A 408 89.53 32.85 31.86
C ARG A 408 89.99 34.05 31.03
N THR A 409 89.05 34.84 30.53
CA THR A 409 89.30 36.19 29.99
C THR A 409 88.40 37.21 30.70
N ARG A 410 88.99 38.26 31.29
CA ARG A 410 88.28 39.37 31.97
C ARG A 410 88.01 40.50 30.98
N LYS A 411 86.75 40.96 30.85
CA LYS A 411 86.40 42.17 30.08
C LYS A 411 85.80 43.23 31.02
N ARG A 412 86.40 44.43 30.99
CA ARG A 412 86.00 45.65 31.72
C ARG A 412 84.72 46.25 31.11
N ILE A 413 83.81 46.71 31.96
CA ILE A 413 82.54 47.35 31.62
C ILE A 413 82.79 48.85 31.32
N ARG A 414 82.20 49.37 30.24
CA ARG A 414 81.99 50.82 30.02
C ARG A 414 80.48 51.07 29.97
N SER A 415 80.09 52.15 30.63
CA SER A 415 78.74 52.65 30.91
C SER A 415 78.11 53.35 29.69
N GLU A 416 76.89 52.94 29.32
CA GLU A 416 75.74 53.80 28.96
C GLU A 416 74.65 52.94 28.28
N SER A 417 73.59 52.63 29.02
CA SER A 417 72.18 52.71 28.58
C SER A 417 71.29 52.27 29.75
N VAL A 418 70.99 53.22 30.64
CA VAL A 418 69.71 53.22 31.36
C VAL A 418 68.67 53.59 30.32
N GLY A 419 67.72 52.72 30.06
CA GLY A 419 66.68 52.93 29.06
C GLY A 419 65.81 51.70 28.92
N ASP A 420 64.73 51.71 29.68
CA ASP A 420 63.53 50.89 29.58
C ASP A 420 63.72 49.37 29.50
N GLU A 421 63.45 48.72 30.63
CA GLU A 421 62.72 47.46 30.66
C GLU A 421 61.51 47.55 29.72
N ILE A 422 61.69 47.05 28.50
CA ILE A 422 60.91 46.02 27.82
C ILE A 422 59.53 45.73 28.45
N VAL A 423 58.67 46.75 28.50
CA VAL A 423 57.22 46.60 28.48
C VAL A 423 56.68 47.60 27.47
N ARG A 424 56.97 47.34 26.19
CA ARG A 424 56.20 47.79 25.03
C ARG A 424 56.83 47.22 23.77
N ASP A 425 56.27 46.11 23.29
CA ASP A 425 56.03 46.02 21.85
C ASP A 425 54.77 45.19 21.56
N SER A 426 53.65 45.90 21.55
CA SER A 426 52.56 45.57 20.65
C SER A 426 52.16 46.85 19.94
N LEU A 427 53.05 47.46 19.15
CA LEU A 427 52.67 48.50 18.21
C LEU A 427 53.42 48.38 16.87
N SER A 428 52.72 47.72 15.95
CA SER A 428 52.53 48.08 14.55
C SER A 428 53.75 48.18 13.63
N VAL A 429 53.86 47.20 12.73
CA VAL A 429 54.10 47.46 11.30
C VAL A 429 53.22 46.55 10.46
N THR A 430 52.16 47.11 9.88
CA THR A 430 51.70 46.70 8.56
C THR A 430 52.62 47.36 7.53
N ARG A 431 53.23 46.58 6.63
CA ARG A 431 53.45 46.97 5.22
C ARG A 431 53.97 45.80 4.38
N ASN A 432 53.11 45.47 3.43
CA ASN A 432 53.22 44.65 2.23
C ASN A 432 54.60 44.48 1.55
N ALA A 433 54.60 43.40 0.73
CA ALA A 433 55.33 43.16 -0.54
C ALA A 433 56.68 42.42 -0.40
N SER A 434 56.95 41.31 -1.10
CA SER A 434 56.34 40.64 -2.28
C SER A 434 56.98 39.22 -2.41
N THR A 435 56.51 38.17 -3.11
CA THR A 435 55.80 37.95 -4.40
C THR A 435 55.15 36.54 -4.32
N SER A 436 53.88 36.34 -4.65
CA SER A 436 53.40 35.99 -6.00
C SER A 436 51.87 35.86 -5.96
N ARG A 437 51.22 36.24 -7.06
CA ARG A 437 49.77 36.39 -7.22
C ARG A 437 49.01 35.11 -6.87
N ASP A 438 48.17 35.17 -5.85
CA ASP A 438 47.13 34.16 -5.62
C ASP A 438 45.88 34.57 -6.43
N PRO A 439 45.50 33.89 -7.52
CA PRO A 439 44.45 34.37 -8.43
C PRO A 439 43.04 34.29 -7.83
N SER A 440 42.87 33.65 -6.66
CA SER A 440 41.55 33.32 -6.11
C SER A 440 41.05 34.25 -5.02
N SER A 441 41.69 35.39 -4.73
CA SER A 441 41.16 36.30 -3.72
C SER A 441 40.09 37.23 -4.29
N SER A 442 38.82 36.80 -4.20
CA SER A 442 37.71 37.76 -4.18
C SER A 442 37.99 38.80 -3.09
N LYS A 443 37.81 40.09 -3.40
CA LYS A 443 38.05 41.25 -2.52
C LYS A 443 37.05 41.30 -1.33
N LEU A 444 37.05 40.28 -0.48
CA LEU A 444 36.18 40.18 0.68
C LEU A 444 36.94 40.62 1.93
N ASN A 445 36.30 41.48 2.73
CA ASN A 445 36.84 41.86 4.04
C ASN A 445 36.82 40.65 5.00
N ILE A 446 37.62 40.66 6.07
CA ILE A 446 37.83 39.53 6.99
C ILE A 446 36.50 39.01 7.56
N LYS A 447 35.54 39.91 7.84
CA LYS A 447 34.18 39.52 8.27
C LYS A 447 33.41 38.75 7.19
N GLN A 448 33.42 39.24 5.95
CA GLN A 448 32.75 38.60 4.81
C GLN A 448 33.39 37.24 4.47
N LYS A 449 34.71 37.10 4.63
CA LYS A 449 35.39 35.81 4.46
C LYS A 449 34.93 34.79 5.51
N LYS A 450 34.79 35.20 6.77
CA LYS A 450 34.25 34.34 7.84
C LYS A 450 32.79 33.95 7.60
N GLU A 451 31.95 34.86 7.09
CA GLU A 451 30.56 34.53 6.74
C GLU A 451 30.47 33.57 5.53
N SER A 452 31.29 33.78 4.50
CA SER A 452 31.37 32.88 3.35
C SER A 452 31.77 31.46 3.75
N GLU A 453 32.76 31.29 4.62
CA GLU A 453 33.14 29.98 5.17
C GLU A 453 32.02 29.34 6.00
N LYS A 454 31.25 30.14 6.75
CA LYS A 454 30.10 29.67 7.52
C LYS A 454 28.97 29.17 6.61
N GLN A 455 28.66 29.91 5.53
CA GLN A 455 27.66 29.51 4.54
C GLN A 455 28.09 28.25 3.78
N LYS A 456 29.38 28.12 3.42
CA LYS A 456 29.93 26.91 2.80
C LYS A 456 29.73 25.68 3.69
N LYS A 457 30.06 25.80 4.99
CA LYS A 457 29.83 24.72 5.96
C LYS A 457 28.36 24.39 6.14
N LEU A 458 27.46 25.38 6.05
CA LEU A 458 26.01 25.16 6.11
C LEU A 458 25.50 24.38 4.90
N ALA A 459 25.92 24.74 3.69
CA ALA A 459 25.53 24.06 2.45
C ALA A 459 25.98 22.60 2.41
N GLN A 460 27.12 22.27 3.01
CA GLN A 460 27.65 20.91 3.07
C GLN A 460 26.92 19.99 4.07
N ARG A 461 26.01 20.50 4.92
CA ARG A 461 25.29 19.67 5.89
C ARG A 461 24.41 18.60 5.24
N LYS A 462 23.70 18.92 4.16
CA LYS A 462 22.79 17.99 3.47
C LYS A 462 23.52 16.81 2.81
N PRO A 463 24.60 17.00 2.03
CA PRO A 463 25.39 15.87 1.52
C PRO A 463 26.09 15.09 2.64
N ASN A 464 26.55 15.76 3.72
CA ASN A 464 27.14 15.07 4.88
C ASN A 464 26.13 14.20 5.63
N LEU A 465 24.87 14.62 5.74
CA LEU A 465 23.78 13.81 6.31
C LEU A 465 23.60 12.48 5.55
N HIS A 466 23.80 12.51 4.24
CA HIS A 466 23.75 11.32 3.37
C HIS A 466 25.11 10.62 3.23
N ALA A 467 26.10 10.96 4.09
CA ALA A 467 27.45 10.41 4.10
C ALA A 467 28.14 10.42 2.72
N LYS A 468 27.94 11.48 1.94
CA LYS A 468 28.64 11.67 0.65
C LYS A 468 30.11 11.99 0.87
N ALA A 469 31.00 11.40 0.08
CA ALA A 469 32.44 11.62 0.20
C ALA A 469 32.88 13.06 -0.18
N GLY A 470 32.04 13.78 -0.93
CA GLY A 470 32.24 15.18 -1.32
C GLY A 470 31.17 15.65 -2.31
N GLU A 471 31.29 16.88 -2.80
CA GLU A 471 30.33 17.49 -3.75
C GLU A 471 30.29 16.79 -5.12
N SER A 472 31.34 16.03 -5.45
CA SER A 472 31.46 15.22 -6.66
C SER A 472 30.82 13.82 -6.55
N ASP A 473 30.51 13.33 -5.33
CA ASP A 473 29.91 12.01 -5.14
C ASP A 473 28.39 12.06 -5.34
N ARG A 474 27.98 11.84 -6.59
CA ARG A 474 26.58 11.79 -7.04
C ARG A 474 26.12 10.38 -7.41
N SER A 475 26.79 9.36 -6.86
CA SER A 475 26.46 7.95 -7.13
C SER A 475 25.01 7.62 -6.76
N ILE A 476 24.28 7.00 -7.69
CA ILE A 476 22.91 6.52 -7.51
C ILE A 476 22.95 5.00 -7.41
N LYS A 477 22.68 4.45 -6.23
CA LYS A 477 22.63 3.00 -6.01
C LYS A 477 21.31 2.43 -6.55
N THR A 478 21.39 1.32 -7.29
CA THR A 478 20.21 0.60 -7.78
C THR A 478 19.48 -0.06 -6.60
N LYS A 479 18.26 0.38 -6.28
CA LYS A 479 17.50 -0.14 -5.14
C LYS A 479 17.07 -1.61 -5.29
N LYS A 480 16.76 -2.04 -6.52
CA LYS A 480 16.32 -3.41 -6.84
C LYS A 480 17.12 -3.93 -8.04
N PRO A 481 18.33 -4.49 -7.81
CA PRO A 481 19.12 -5.05 -8.89
C PRO A 481 18.40 -6.24 -9.53
N LYS A 482 18.25 -6.20 -10.85
CA LYS A 482 17.41 -7.13 -11.62
C LYS A 482 17.76 -8.60 -11.36
N HIS A 483 19.05 -8.95 -11.29
CA HIS A 483 19.52 -10.31 -11.09
C HIS A 483 19.07 -10.96 -9.76
N LEU A 484 18.63 -10.19 -8.76
CA LEU A 484 18.07 -10.74 -7.52
C LEU A 484 16.56 -10.98 -7.59
N TYR A 485 15.83 -10.29 -8.48
CA TYR A 485 14.36 -10.24 -8.45
C TYR A 485 13.69 -10.74 -9.72
N SER A 486 14.43 -10.97 -10.82
CA SER A 486 13.83 -11.33 -12.10
C SER A 486 13.78 -12.83 -12.40
N SER A 487 14.59 -13.67 -11.75
CA SER A 487 14.67 -15.11 -12.03
C SER A 487 14.23 -15.96 -10.83
N LYS A 488 13.65 -17.12 -11.14
CA LYS A 488 13.48 -18.22 -10.19
C LYS A 488 14.54 -19.27 -10.49
N SER A 489 15.25 -19.74 -9.47
CA SER A 489 16.28 -20.78 -9.66
C SER A 489 15.61 -22.10 -10.02
N SER A 490 16.03 -22.72 -11.12
CA SER A 490 15.61 -24.06 -11.54
C SER A 490 16.67 -25.10 -11.14
N ILE A 491 16.30 -26.38 -11.15
CA ILE A 491 17.24 -27.48 -10.91
C ILE A 491 18.25 -27.53 -12.08
N GLY A 492 19.53 -27.28 -11.78
CA GLY A 492 20.59 -27.15 -12.76
C GLY A 492 21.66 -26.12 -12.37
N LYS A 493 22.24 -25.41 -13.35
CA LYS A 493 23.22 -24.35 -13.12
C LYS A 493 22.58 -23.16 -12.39
N ARG A 494 23.21 -22.70 -11.31
CA ARG A 494 22.79 -21.53 -10.55
C ARG A 494 23.50 -20.27 -11.07
N ASP A 495 22.81 -19.13 -10.97
CA ASP A 495 23.32 -17.81 -11.36
C ASP A 495 24.45 -17.30 -10.44
N TRP A 496 24.59 -17.92 -9.26
CA TRP A 496 25.59 -17.61 -8.25
C TRP A 496 26.19 -18.90 -7.69
N ARG A 497 27.38 -18.78 -7.09
CA ARG A 497 28.26 -19.88 -6.76
C ARG A 497 27.90 -20.56 -5.44
#